data_AF-A0A957H8Q0-F1
#
_entry.id   AF-A0A957H8Q0-F1
#
_cell.length_a   1.000
_cell.length_b   1.000
_cell.length_c   1.000
_cell.angle_alpha   90.00
_cell.angle_beta   90.00
_cell.angle_gamma   90.00
#
_symmetry.space_group_name_H-M   'P 1'
#
loop_
_entity.id
_entity.type
_entity.pdbx_description
1 polymer ?
#
loop_
_entity_poly.entity_id
_entity_poly.type
_entity_poly.pdbx_seq_one_letter_code
_entity_poly.pdbx_strand_id
1 'polypeptide(L)'
;HPNWRIIGTMNVFDRSFLFSMSFAFMRRFAFIDVAVPEAASYAGLRQTWLADRLELADDHPDVAVLVTHFNTLFDQARPLMMRRALGPAIALDMIGYLAARGAPWPSAVAEAMMLYVVPQLDALEPTAIFAIYRQMKLAFGVAEQGLLLPRIRELYPHIRAQDWEEEFNGG
;
A
#
# COMPACT_ATOMS: atom_id res chain seq x y z
N HIS A 1 17.57 -41.73 -3.56
CA HIS A 1 17.49 -40.49 -2.77
C HIS A 1 16.03 -40.11 -2.60
N PRO A 2 15.60 -39.62 -1.41
CA PRO A 2 14.25 -39.06 -1.28
C PRO A 2 14.18 -37.75 -2.08
N ASN A 3 13.30 -37.68 -3.07
CA ASN A 3 13.18 -36.55 -4.01
C ASN A 3 12.11 -35.51 -3.61
N TRP A 4 11.63 -35.52 -2.35
CA TRP A 4 10.57 -34.62 -1.92
C TRP A 4 11.16 -33.38 -1.22
N ARG A 5 10.54 -32.22 -1.48
CA ARG A 5 10.85 -30.92 -0.87
C ARG A 5 9.55 -30.29 -0.39
N ILE A 6 9.56 -29.70 0.81
CA ILE A 6 8.44 -28.89 1.31
C ILE A 6 8.81 -27.42 1.15
N ILE A 7 7.90 -26.65 0.56
CA ILE A 7 7.98 -25.20 0.46
C ILE A 7 6.71 -24.65 1.09
N GLY A 8 6.86 -23.68 1.98
CA GLY A 8 5.75 -22.97 2.61
C GLY A 8 5.99 -21.48 2.57
N THR A 9 4.90 -20.71 2.54
CA THR A 9 4.92 -19.25 2.63
C THR A 9 4.34 -18.83 3.96
N MET A 10 4.90 -17.80 4.57
CA MET A 10 4.42 -17.26 5.84
C MET A 10 4.38 -15.75 5.76
N ASN A 11 3.27 -15.16 6.21
CA ASN A 11 3.19 -13.73 6.43
C ASN A 11 3.87 -13.38 7.76
N VAL A 12 4.89 -12.53 7.72
CA VAL A 12 5.67 -12.12 8.90
C VAL A 12 4.89 -11.11 9.76
N PHE A 13 3.80 -10.52 9.26
CA PHE A 13 2.94 -9.62 10.04
C PHE A 13 2.03 -10.38 11.03
N ASP A 14 1.66 -11.63 10.72
CA ASP A 14 0.84 -12.49 11.59
C ASP A 14 1.69 -13.24 12.65
N ARG A 15 2.97 -12.84 12.79
CA ARG A 15 4.02 -13.58 13.50
C ARG A 15 3.81 -13.67 15.01
N SER A 16 2.99 -12.80 15.60
CA SER A 16 2.62 -12.87 17.02
C SER A 16 1.91 -14.19 17.39
N PHE A 17 1.20 -14.84 16.45
CA PHE A 17 0.59 -16.16 16.68
C PHE A 17 1.54 -17.34 16.39
N LEU A 18 2.49 -17.16 15.46
CA LEU A 18 3.36 -18.22 14.93
C LEU A 18 4.63 -18.47 15.76
N PHE A 19 5.03 -17.55 16.63
CA PHE A 19 6.14 -17.78 17.58
C PHE A 19 5.82 -18.82 18.68
N SER A 20 4.59 -19.35 18.71
CA SER A 20 4.27 -20.57 19.46
C SER A 20 4.85 -21.85 18.81
N MET A 21 5.36 -21.79 17.58
CA MET A 21 6.05 -22.91 16.95
C MET A 21 7.33 -23.25 17.71
N SER A 22 7.38 -24.46 18.29
CA SER A 22 8.55 -24.91 19.04
C SER A 22 9.84 -24.74 18.23
N PHE A 23 10.93 -24.38 18.90
CA PHE A 23 12.27 -24.30 18.31
C PHE A 23 12.65 -25.58 17.53
N ALA A 24 12.14 -26.75 17.95
CA ALA A 24 12.33 -28.02 17.27
C ALA A 24 11.73 -28.06 15.86
N PHE A 25 10.64 -27.35 15.60
CA PHE A 25 10.03 -27.25 14.27
C PHE A 25 10.85 -26.32 13.36
N MET A 26 11.21 -25.12 13.84
CA MET A 26 11.92 -24.12 13.04
C MET A 26 13.27 -24.62 12.51
N ARG A 27 14.04 -25.40 13.29
CA ARG A 27 15.35 -25.94 12.84
C ARG A 27 15.30 -26.91 11.65
N ARG A 28 14.10 -27.32 11.20
CA ARG A 28 13.92 -28.24 10.06
C ARG A 28 13.70 -27.50 8.74
N PHE A 29 13.56 -26.18 8.77
CA PHE A 29 13.33 -25.34 7.61
C PHE A 29 14.48 -24.34 7.44
N ALA A 30 14.80 -24.02 6.20
CA ALA A 30 15.53 -22.81 5.85
C ALA A 30 14.52 -21.68 5.67
N PHE A 31 14.76 -20.54 6.34
CA PHE A 31 13.91 -19.35 6.20
C PHE A 31 14.55 -18.41 5.18
N ILE A 32 13.75 -17.98 4.21
CA ILE A 32 14.14 -17.00 3.20
C ILE A 32 13.19 -15.82 3.37
N ASP A 33 13.73 -14.70 3.86
CA ASP A 33 12.97 -13.46 3.98
C ASP A 33 12.80 -12.83 2.60
N VAL A 34 11.56 -12.67 2.17
CA VAL A 34 11.22 -12.00 0.91
C VAL A 34 10.71 -10.60 1.24
N ALA A 35 11.61 -9.62 1.14
CA ALA A 35 11.27 -8.21 1.31
C ALA A 35 10.57 -7.63 0.07
N VAL A 36 10.00 -6.44 0.22
CA VAL A 36 9.58 -5.64 -0.95
C VAL A 36 10.81 -5.32 -1.82
N PRO A 37 10.67 -5.22 -3.15
CA PRO A 37 11.80 -4.91 -4.03
C PRO A 37 12.47 -3.58 -3.66
N GLU A 38 13.75 -3.41 -4.00
CA GLU A 38 14.45 -2.12 -3.85
C GLU A 38 13.75 -1.00 -4.61
N ALA A 39 13.87 0.24 -4.13
CA ALA A 39 13.13 1.40 -4.65
C ALA A 39 13.18 1.53 -6.18
N ALA A 40 14.37 1.40 -6.78
CA ALA A 40 14.55 1.49 -8.24
C ALA A 40 13.86 0.33 -8.98
N SER A 41 14.02 -0.90 -8.50
CA SER A 41 13.36 -2.08 -9.07
C SER A 41 11.84 -2.00 -8.93
N TYR A 42 11.34 -1.53 -7.79
CA TYR A 42 9.90 -1.39 -7.58
C TYR A 42 9.29 -0.30 -8.46
N ALA A 43 9.96 0.85 -8.59
CA ALA A 43 9.55 1.90 -9.52
C ALA A 43 9.53 1.38 -10.97
N GLY A 44 10.56 0.64 -11.38
CA GLY A 44 10.62 0.00 -12.70
C GLY A 44 9.45 -0.97 -12.96
N LEU A 45 9.14 -1.85 -12.00
CA LEU A 45 8.01 -2.76 -12.10
C LEU A 45 6.68 -2.03 -12.28
N ARG A 46 6.43 -0.99 -11.47
CA ARG A 46 5.20 -0.18 -11.59
C ARG A 46 5.12 0.52 -12.95
N GLN A 47 6.23 1.07 -13.43
CA GLN A 47 6.28 1.70 -14.75
C GLN A 47 5.91 0.72 -15.85
N THR A 48 6.49 -0.50 -15.84
CA THR A 48 6.15 -1.55 -16.79
C THR A 48 4.67 -1.92 -16.72
N TRP A 49 4.12 -2.15 -15.52
CA TRP A 49 2.71 -2.55 -15.40
C TRP A 49 1.73 -1.45 -15.78
N LEU A 50 2.03 -0.19 -15.49
CA LEU A 50 1.21 0.95 -15.91
C LEU A 50 1.17 1.04 -17.44
N ALA A 51 2.33 0.92 -18.10
CA ALA A 51 2.41 0.92 -19.56
C ALA A 51 1.67 -0.28 -20.17
N ASP A 52 1.90 -1.48 -19.65
CA ASP A 52 1.31 -2.71 -20.20
C ASP A 52 -0.22 -2.77 -20.07
N ARG A 53 -0.78 -2.23 -18.97
CA ARG A 53 -2.19 -2.45 -18.62
C ARG A 53 -3.12 -1.30 -18.95
N LEU A 54 -2.61 -0.07 -19.07
CA LEU A 54 -3.49 1.06 -19.29
C LEU A 54 -3.86 1.24 -20.76
N GLU A 55 -3.14 0.63 -21.72
CA GLU A 55 -3.39 0.71 -23.18
C GLU A 55 -3.68 2.14 -23.70
N LEU A 56 -3.27 3.16 -22.95
CA LEU A 56 -3.44 4.57 -23.32
C LEU A 56 -2.19 5.00 -24.08
N ALA A 57 -2.36 5.85 -25.09
CA ALA A 57 -1.23 6.47 -25.75
C ALA A 57 -0.40 7.23 -24.70
N ASP A 58 0.92 7.00 -24.69
CA ASP A 58 1.87 7.54 -23.71
C ASP A 58 1.84 9.09 -23.62
N ASP A 59 1.25 9.76 -24.60
CA ASP A 59 1.11 11.21 -24.69
C ASP A 59 -0.18 11.77 -24.07
N HIS A 60 -1.08 10.92 -23.55
CA HIS A 60 -2.27 11.40 -22.87
C HIS A 60 -1.87 12.09 -21.55
N PRO A 61 -2.18 13.39 -21.37
CA PRO A 61 -1.69 14.17 -20.22
C PRO A 61 -2.10 13.55 -18.88
N ASP A 62 -3.28 12.92 -18.84
CA ASP A 62 -3.77 12.27 -17.62
C ASP A 62 -2.97 11.01 -17.22
N VAL A 63 -2.29 10.35 -18.16
CA VAL A 63 -1.44 9.17 -17.89
C VAL A 63 -0.14 9.61 -17.21
N ALA A 64 0.49 10.67 -17.70
CA ALA A 64 1.71 11.21 -17.07
C ALA A 64 1.45 11.70 -15.63
N VAL A 65 0.29 12.33 -15.41
CA VAL A 65 -0.15 12.74 -14.06
C VAL A 65 -0.41 11.52 -13.20
N LEU A 66 -1.11 10.49 -13.71
CA LEU A 66 -1.34 9.24 -13.00
C LEU A 66 -0.04 8.55 -12.60
N VAL A 67 0.92 8.38 -13.52
CA VAL A 67 2.22 7.75 -13.26
C VAL A 67 2.96 8.50 -12.15
N THR A 68 3.02 9.82 -12.23
CA THR A 68 3.65 10.67 -11.20
C THR A 68 2.97 10.51 -9.85
N HIS A 69 1.64 10.55 -9.83
CA HIS A 69 0.84 10.42 -8.62
C HIS A 69 1.05 9.04 -7.98
N PHE A 70 0.92 7.97 -8.76
CA PHE A 70 1.07 6.59 -8.29
C PHE A 70 2.48 6.31 -7.78
N ASN A 71 3.52 6.81 -8.47
CA ASN A 71 4.89 6.68 -8.01
C ASN A 71 5.15 7.46 -6.72
N THR A 72 4.55 8.63 -6.55
CA THR A 72 4.66 9.41 -5.31
C THR A 72 4.00 8.69 -4.12
N LEU A 73 2.89 7.98 -4.35
CA LEU A 73 2.23 7.20 -3.29
C LEU A 73 3.10 6.02 -2.82
N PHE A 74 3.69 5.28 -3.75
CA PHE A 74 4.50 4.08 -3.51
C PHE A 74 6.02 4.34 -3.42
N ASP A 75 6.42 5.59 -3.22
CA ASP A 75 7.80 5.96 -2.93
C ASP A 75 8.18 5.44 -1.53
N GLN A 76 9.26 4.66 -1.46
CA GLN A 76 9.74 4.03 -0.22
C GLN A 76 10.24 5.04 0.82
N ALA A 77 10.53 6.28 0.43
CA ALA A 77 10.88 7.36 1.34
C ALA A 77 9.66 8.08 1.95
N ARG A 78 8.42 7.67 1.59
CA ARG A 78 7.19 8.31 2.07
C ARG A 78 6.53 7.56 3.22
N PRO A 79 5.76 8.26 4.09
CA PRO A 79 5.13 7.67 5.27
C PRO A 79 4.38 6.35 5.02
N LEU A 80 3.62 6.23 3.93
CA LEU A 80 2.89 5.01 3.58
C LEU A 80 3.83 3.81 3.55
N MET A 81 4.86 3.88 2.70
CA MET A 81 5.80 2.77 2.50
C MET A 81 6.77 2.58 3.66
N MET A 82 7.14 3.66 4.36
CA MET A 82 8.02 3.58 5.55
C MET A 82 7.33 2.92 6.74
N ARG A 83 6.02 3.16 6.92
CA ARG A 83 5.25 2.62 8.04
C ARG A 83 4.60 1.28 7.71
N ARG A 84 4.26 1.06 6.44
CA ARG A 84 3.69 -0.18 5.93
C ARG A 84 4.26 -0.47 4.55
N ALA A 85 5.30 -1.30 4.48
CA ALA A 85 5.88 -1.72 3.22
C ALA A 85 4.87 -2.56 2.41
N LEU A 86 4.24 -1.94 1.41
CA LEU A 86 3.26 -2.61 0.56
C LEU A 86 3.97 -3.37 -0.55
N GLY A 87 3.75 -4.68 -0.60
CA GLY A 87 4.32 -5.55 -1.61
C GLY A 87 3.79 -5.24 -3.03
N PRO A 88 4.52 -5.69 -4.07
CA PRO A 88 4.21 -5.42 -5.46
C PRO A 88 2.80 -5.86 -5.89
N ALA A 89 2.25 -6.90 -5.26
CA ALA A 89 0.89 -7.36 -5.54
C ALA A 89 -0.16 -6.27 -5.29
N ILE A 90 -0.03 -5.48 -4.22
CA ILE A 90 -0.96 -4.38 -3.93
C ILE A 90 -0.93 -3.33 -5.04
N ALA A 91 0.28 -2.94 -5.47
CA ALA A 91 0.43 -2.00 -6.58
C ALA A 91 -0.13 -2.58 -7.89
N LEU A 92 0.12 -3.86 -8.16
CA LEU A 92 -0.36 -4.55 -9.35
C LEU A 92 -1.90 -4.64 -9.37
N ASP A 93 -2.53 -4.96 -8.25
CA ASP A 93 -3.99 -5.04 -8.12
C ASP A 93 -4.64 -3.67 -8.30
N MET A 94 -4.05 -2.61 -7.72
CA MET A 94 -4.48 -1.24 -7.98
C MET A 94 -4.38 -0.89 -9.46
N ILE A 95 -3.26 -1.16 -10.12
CA ILE A 95 -3.10 -0.88 -11.56
C ILE A 95 -4.12 -1.67 -12.40
N GLY A 96 -4.37 -2.93 -12.05
CA GLY A 96 -5.41 -3.74 -12.70
C GLY A 96 -6.81 -3.15 -12.52
N TYR A 97 -7.11 -2.67 -11.32
CA TYR A 97 -8.36 -1.96 -11.04
C TYR A 97 -8.47 -0.68 -11.87
N LEU A 98 -7.42 0.14 -11.92
CA LEU A 98 -7.38 1.36 -12.72
C LEU A 98 -7.67 1.05 -14.20
N ALA A 99 -6.95 0.09 -14.78
CA ALA A 99 -7.18 -0.33 -16.16
C ALA A 99 -8.64 -0.72 -16.45
N ALA A 100 -9.26 -1.50 -15.55
CA ALA A 100 -10.65 -1.90 -15.69
C ALA A 100 -11.66 -0.76 -15.44
N ARG A 101 -11.33 0.17 -14.54
CA ARG A 101 -12.20 1.27 -14.10
C ARG A 101 -12.25 2.42 -15.10
N GLY A 102 -11.16 2.66 -15.82
CA GLY A 102 -11.00 3.80 -16.72
C GLY A 102 -10.88 5.15 -15.99
N ALA A 103 -10.71 6.22 -16.76
CA ALA A 103 -10.69 7.60 -16.26
C ALA A 103 -12.05 8.02 -15.62
N PRO A 104 -12.07 8.99 -14.68
CA PRO A 104 -10.97 9.84 -14.21
C PRO A 104 -10.08 9.21 -13.12
N TRP A 105 -8.77 9.40 -13.27
CA TRP A 105 -7.76 8.71 -12.48
C TRP A 105 -7.62 9.14 -11.02
N PRO A 106 -7.73 10.43 -10.61
CA PRO A 106 -7.62 10.79 -9.20
C PRO A 106 -8.63 10.05 -8.32
N SER A 107 -9.90 10.03 -8.75
CA SER A 107 -10.96 9.30 -8.05
C SER A 107 -10.78 7.79 -8.15
N ALA A 108 -10.39 7.25 -9.32
CA ALA A 108 -10.11 5.82 -9.46
C ALA A 108 -8.91 5.35 -8.59
N VAL A 109 -7.87 6.19 -8.40
CA VAL A 109 -6.74 5.90 -7.50
C VAL A 109 -7.21 5.92 -6.06
N ALA A 110 -8.05 6.89 -5.66
CA ALA A 110 -8.64 6.93 -4.33
C ALA A 110 -9.52 5.69 -4.05
N GLU A 111 -10.36 5.29 -5.02
CA GLU A 111 -11.15 4.05 -4.98
C GLU A 111 -10.25 2.81 -4.80
N ALA A 112 -9.20 2.68 -5.61
CA ALA A 112 -8.24 1.59 -5.52
C ALA A 112 -7.52 1.57 -4.16
N MET A 113 -7.16 2.73 -3.61
CA MET A 113 -6.54 2.83 -2.30
C MET A 113 -7.50 2.37 -1.19
N MET A 114 -8.78 2.74 -1.25
CA MET A 114 -9.78 2.25 -0.29
C MET A 114 -9.91 0.72 -0.33
N LEU A 115 -9.83 0.12 -1.52
CA LEU A 115 -9.98 -1.32 -1.71
C LEU A 115 -8.74 -2.12 -1.28
N TYR A 116 -7.53 -1.64 -1.60
CA TYR A 116 -6.31 -2.44 -1.48
C TYR A 116 -5.30 -1.91 -0.45
N VAL A 117 -5.25 -0.60 -0.21
CA VAL A 117 -4.25 0.02 0.68
C VAL A 117 -4.80 0.20 2.08
N VAL A 118 -5.98 0.80 2.22
CA VAL A 118 -6.58 1.13 3.53
C VAL A 118 -6.70 -0.10 4.44
N PRO A 119 -7.16 -1.29 3.97
CA PRO A 119 -7.20 -2.49 4.81
C PRO A 119 -5.82 -2.92 5.34
N GLN A 120 -4.73 -2.59 4.63
CA GLN A 120 -3.37 -2.91 5.06
C GLN A 120 -2.85 -1.99 6.15
N LEU A 121 -3.54 -0.88 6.41
CA LEU A 121 -3.15 0.05 7.44
C LEU A 121 -3.58 -0.42 8.83
N ASP A 122 -4.46 -1.42 8.93
CA ASP A 122 -4.94 -1.93 10.21
C ASP A 122 -3.78 -2.33 11.16
N ALA A 123 -4.04 -2.19 12.45
CA ALA A 123 -3.08 -2.41 13.54
C ALA A 123 -1.81 -1.53 13.54
N LEU A 124 -1.72 -0.48 12.71
CA LEU A 124 -0.69 0.54 12.87
C LEU A 124 -0.98 1.47 14.05
N GLU A 125 0.06 1.98 14.69
CA GLU A 125 -0.05 2.98 15.76
C GLU A 125 -0.60 4.32 15.25
N PRO A 126 -1.31 5.11 16.09
CA PRO A 126 -1.91 6.39 15.71
C PRO A 126 -0.94 7.37 15.03
N THR A 127 0.29 7.48 15.54
CA THR A 127 1.32 8.37 14.98
C THR A 127 1.74 7.99 13.56
N ALA A 128 1.77 6.68 13.24
CA ALA A 128 2.03 6.20 11.90
C ALA A 128 0.87 6.57 10.96
N ILE A 129 -0.37 6.38 11.42
CA ILE A 129 -1.57 6.71 10.66
C ILE A 129 -1.66 8.20 10.35
N PHE A 130 -1.38 9.08 11.29
CA PHE A 130 -1.38 10.53 11.04
C PHE A 130 -0.34 10.94 9.98
N ALA A 131 0.85 10.32 9.99
CA ALA A 131 1.86 10.56 8.95
C ALA A 131 1.39 10.11 7.55
N ILE A 132 0.76 8.93 7.46
CA ILE A 132 0.19 8.41 6.21
C ILE A 132 -0.97 9.30 5.73
N TYR A 133 -1.87 9.66 6.63
CA TYR A 133 -3.01 10.51 6.33
C TYR A 133 -2.56 11.87 5.79
N ARG A 134 -1.54 12.51 6.37
CA ARG A 134 -0.95 13.74 5.84
C ARG A 134 -0.43 13.57 4.41
N GLN A 135 0.27 12.47 4.13
CA GLN A 135 0.72 12.16 2.77
C GLN A 135 -0.48 12.07 1.81
N MET A 136 -1.55 11.36 2.19
CA MET A 136 -2.75 11.22 1.35
C MET A 136 -3.45 12.57 1.14
N LYS A 137 -3.58 13.39 2.19
CA LYS A 137 -4.19 14.74 2.10
C LYS A 137 -3.44 15.63 1.10
N LEU A 138 -2.11 15.53 1.04
CA LEU A 138 -1.30 16.28 0.08
C LEU A 138 -1.34 15.72 -1.34
N ALA A 139 -1.60 14.41 -1.49
CA ALA A 139 -1.66 13.75 -2.79
C ALA A 139 -3.02 13.98 -3.49
N PHE A 140 -4.11 14.07 -2.72
CA PHE A 140 -5.48 14.04 -3.24
C PHE A 140 -6.22 15.37 -3.14
N GLY A 141 -7.16 15.61 -4.07
CA GLY A 141 -8.09 16.73 -4.02
C GLY A 141 -9.18 16.54 -2.96
N VAL A 142 -9.99 17.59 -2.73
CA VAL A 142 -11.05 17.59 -1.70
C VAL A 142 -12.06 16.45 -1.91
N ALA A 143 -12.40 16.15 -3.16
CA ALA A 143 -13.35 15.08 -3.48
C ALA A 143 -12.80 13.70 -3.09
N GLU A 144 -11.57 13.38 -3.49
CA GLU A 144 -10.90 12.12 -3.17
C GLU A 144 -10.61 11.97 -1.67
N GLN A 145 -10.25 13.07 -1.01
CA GLN A 145 -10.12 13.11 0.45
C GLN A 145 -11.44 12.75 1.14
N GLY A 146 -12.58 13.25 0.62
CA GLY A 146 -13.91 12.90 1.10
C GLY A 146 -14.26 11.40 1.00
N LEU A 147 -13.58 10.66 0.11
CA LEU A 147 -13.74 9.21 -0.04
C LEU A 147 -12.81 8.44 0.92
N LEU A 148 -11.51 8.77 0.89
CA LEU A 148 -10.47 8.01 1.59
C LEU A 148 -10.48 8.19 3.10
N LEU A 149 -10.57 9.45 3.53
CA LEU A 149 -10.28 9.82 4.91
C LEU A 149 -11.33 9.30 5.90
N PRO A 150 -12.65 9.32 5.60
CA PRO A 150 -13.64 8.67 6.46
C PRO A 150 -13.35 7.18 6.67
N ARG A 151 -12.96 6.47 5.61
CA ARG A 151 -12.65 5.04 5.71
C ARG A 151 -11.44 4.74 6.58
N ILE A 152 -10.42 5.59 6.55
CA ILE A 152 -9.27 5.48 7.45
C ILE A 152 -9.71 5.73 8.90
N ARG A 153 -10.57 6.72 9.16
CA ARG A 153 -11.09 6.99 10.51
C ARG A 153 -11.91 5.82 11.06
N GLU A 154 -12.68 5.14 10.21
CA GLU A 154 -13.45 3.94 10.58
C GLU A 154 -12.58 2.77 11.06
N LEU A 155 -11.35 2.62 10.53
CA LEU A 155 -10.40 1.61 11.03
C LEU A 155 -9.84 1.95 12.42
N TYR A 156 -9.96 3.20 12.85
CA TYR A 156 -9.34 3.75 14.05
C TYR A 156 -10.37 4.42 15.00
N PRO A 157 -11.42 3.69 15.44
CA PRO A 157 -12.49 4.28 16.25
C PRO A 157 -12.02 4.70 17.65
N HIS A 158 -10.86 4.23 18.10
CA HIS A 158 -10.26 4.54 19.39
C HIS A 158 -9.49 5.86 19.41
N ILE A 159 -9.12 6.41 18.24
CA ILE A 159 -8.51 7.75 18.15
C ILE A 159 -9.63 8.78 18.29
N ARG A 160 -9.53 9.69 19.25
CA ARG A 160 -10.59 10.66 19.51
C ARG A 160 -10.71 11.63 18.34
N ALA A 161 -11.94 12.07 18.05
CA ALA A 161 -12.18 13.04 16.98
C ALA A 161 -11.34 14.33 17.12
N GLN A 162 -11.09 14.77 18.36
CA GLN A 162 -10.25 15.92 18.69
C GLN A 162 -8.79 15.72 18.28
N ASP A 163 -8.24 14.52 18.49
CA ASP A 163 -6.86 14.21 18.09
C ASP A 163 -6.71 14.24 16.55
N TRP A 164 -7.77 13.85 15.82
CA TRP A 164 -7.88 14.02 14.37
C TRP A 164 -8.11 15.47 13.91
N GLU A 165 -8.44 16.40 14.79
CA GLU A 165 -8.65 17.81 14.45
C GLU A 165 -7.42 18.63 14.82
N GLU A 166 -6.83 18.38 15.98
CA GLU A 166 -5.60 19.02 16.47
C GLU A 166 -4.43 18.78 15.51
N GLU A 167 -4.24 17.54 15.04
CA GLU A 167 -3.17 17.17 14.11
C GLU A 167 -3.29 17.87 12.74
N PHE A 168 -4.46 18.44 12.42
CA PHE A 168 -4.78 18.93 11.07
C PHE A 168 -5.22 20.40 10.99
N ASN A 169 -5.68 20.97 12.10
CA ASN A 169 -6.00 22.40 12.24
C ASN A 169 -4.88 23.16 12.99
N GLY A 170 -3.95 22.46 13.63
CA GLY A 170 -2.84 23.03 14.40
C GLY A 170 -1.55 23.30 13.60
N GLY A 171 -1.60 23.31 12.27
CA GLY A 171 -0.45 23.52 11.38
C GLY A 171 -0.72 24.58 10.31
#